data_AF-A0A522R3L4-F1
#
_entry.id   AF-A0A522R3L4-F1
#
_cell.length_a   1.000
_cell.length_b   1.000
_cell.length_c   1.000
_cell.angle_alpha   90.00
_cell.angle_beta   90.00
_cell.angle_gamma   90.00
#
_symmetry.space_group_name_H-M   'P 1'
#
loop_
_entity.id
_entity.type
_entity.pdbx_description
1 polymer ?
#
loop_
_entity_poly.entity_id
_entity_poly.type
_entity_poly.pdbx_seq_one_letter_code
_entity_poly.pdbx_strand_id
1 'polypeptide(L)' 'VGGCCGTSFAHLKAMREALDSHRKAARPTVADVVARIGPLRNKAANESGANAEGGSRRERRRARA' A
#
# COMPACT_ATOMS: atom_id res chain seq x y z
N VAL A 1 -1.01 9.30 -9.51
CA VAL A 1 -0.93 8.88 -10.93
C VAL A 1 0.10 9.79 -11.59
N GLY A 2 1.18 9.26 -12.17
CA GLY A 2 2.26 10.06 -12.75
C GLY A 2 3.62 9.77 -12.11
N GLY A 3 4.36 8.83 -12.69
CA GLY A 3 5.74 8.52 -12.32
C GLY A 3 6.15 7.10 -12.71
N CYS A 4 5.45 6.09 -12.18
CA CYS A 4 5.75 4.67 -12.42
C CYS A 4 4.52 3.80 -12.78
N CYS A 5 3.30 4.28 -12.52
CA CYS A 5 2.06 3.62 -12.89
C CYS A 5 1.56 4.29 -14.18
N GLY A 6 1.55 3.55 -15.28
CA GLY A 6 1.37 4.03 -16.65
C GLY A 6 0.37 5.18 -16.80
N THR A 7 0.80 6.26 -17.44
CA THR A 7 -0.05 7.40 -17.79
C THR A 7 -0.87 7.16 -19.05
N SER A 8 -0.81 5.95 -19.62
CA SER A 8 -1.57 5.60 -20.82
C SER A 8 -3.07 5.62 -20.52
N PHE A 9 -3.87 6.05 -21.50
CA PHE A 9 -5.32 6.10 -21.38
C PHE A 9 -5.92 4.73 -20.99
N ALA A 10 -5.37 3.65 -21.54
CA ALA A 10 -5.79 2.29 -21.21
C ALA A 10 -5.57 1.96 -19.73
N HIS A 11 -4.42 2.35 -19.16
CA HIS A 11 -4.14 2.12 -17.74
C HIS A 11 -5.09 2.93 -16.85
N LEU A 12 -5.33 4.20 -17.18
CA LEU A 12 -6.25 5.06 -16.42
C LEU A 12 -7.69 4.54 -16.44
N LYS A 13 -8.16 4.06 -17.60
CA LYS A 13 -9.47 3.44 -17.74
C LYS A 13 -9.60 2.19 -16.86
N ALA A 14 -8.64 1.28 -16.92
CA ALA A 14 -8.65 0.06 -16.11
C ALA A 14 -8.59 0.37 -14.61
N MET A 15 -7.80 1.38 -14.20
CA MET A 15 -7.78 1.84 -12.80
C MET A 15 -9.15 2.38 -12.37
N ARG A 16 -9.82 3.16 -13.22
CA ARG A 16 -11.16 3.68 -12.93
C ARG A 16 -12.17 2.55 -12.78
N GLU A 17 -12.21 1.60 -13.71
CA GLU A 17 -13.11 0.44 -13.65
C GLU A 17 -12.90 -0.38 -12.35
N ALA A 18 -11.65 -0.58 -11.93
CA ALA A 18 -11.34 -1.29 -10.69
C ALA A 18 -11.84 -0.55 -9.44
N LEU A 19 -11.81 0.79 -9.44
CA LEU A 19 -12.32 1.61 -8.34
C LEU A 19 -13.84 1.61 -8.29
N ASP A 20 -14.49 1.77 -9.43
CA ASP A 20 -15.95 1.82 -9.51
C ASP A 20 -16.59 0.45 -9.18
N SER A 21 -15.93 -0.65 -9.55
CA SER A 21 -16.39 -2.01 -9.24
C SER A 21 -15.95 -2.54 -7.87
N HIS A 22 -15.15 -1.77 -7.13
CA HIS A 22 -14.58 -2.22 -5.86
C HIS A 22 -15.67 -2.47 -4.81
N ARG A 23 -15.65 -3.66 -4.21
CA ARG A 23 -16.46 -4.00 -3.04
C ARG A 23 -15.56 -4.19 -1.84
N LYS A 24 -15.89 -3.50 -0.74
CA LYS A 24 -15.15 -3.61 0.52
C LYS A 24 -15.26 -5.04 1.04
N ALA A 25 -14.10 -5.68 1.23
CA ALA A 25 -13.99 -7.00 1.85
C ALA A 25 -13.54 -6.89 3.31
N ALA A 26 -13.66 -8.00 4.05
CA ALA A 26 -13.05 -8.12 5.36
C ALA A 26 -11.52 -7.98 5.23
N ARG A 27 -10.89 -7.37 6.25
CA ARG A 27 -9.44 -7.24 6.28
C ARG A 27 -8.82 -8.64 6.45
N PRO A 28 -7.95 -9.09 5.54
CA PRO A 28 -7.32 -10.39 5.66
C PRO A 28 -6.35 -10.41 6.85
N THR A 29 -6.19 -11.58 7.45
CA THR A 29 -5.17 -11.82 8.46
C THR A 29 -3.80 -12.06 7.81
N VAL A 30 -2.73 -12.01 8.60
CA VAL A 30 -1.37 -12.32 8.10
C VAL A 30 -1.29 -13.77 7.59
N ALA A 31 -1.97 -14.70 8.27
CA ALA A 31 -2.04 -16.10 7.86
C ALA A 31 -2.70 -16.25 6.48
N ASP A 32 -3.81 -15.54 6.23
CA ASP A 32 -4.49 -15.57 4.94
C ASP A 32 -3.61 -15.06 3.79
N VAL A 33 -2.79 -14.04 4.06
CA VAL A 33 -1.85 -13.47 3.08
C VAL A 33 -0.75 -14.49 2.76
N VAL A 34 -0.17 -15.12 3.78
CA VAL A 34 0.89 -16.13 3.60
C VAL A 34 0.37 -17.36 2.86
N ALA A 35 -0.84 -17.83 3.19
CA ALA A 35 -1.45 -18.96 2.50
C ALA A 35 -1.69 -18.70 1.00
N ARG A 36 -1.97 -17.45 0.62
CA ARG A 36 -2.32 -17.08 -0.77
C ARG A 36 -1.12 -16.69 -1.63
N ILE A 37 -0.14 -16.00 -1.06
CA ILE A 37 0.96 -15.37 -1.82
C ILE A 37 2.31 -16.01 -1.49
N GLY A 38 2.40 -16.79 -0.41
CA GLY A 38 3.62 -17.41 0.08
C GLY A 38 4.28 -16.64 1.23
N PRO A 39 5.44 -17.11 1.72
CA PRO A 39 6.11 -16.53 2.88
C PRO A 39 6.52 -15.07 2.63
N LEU A 40 6.37 -14.24 3.66
CA LEU A 40 6.79 -12.85 3.59
C LEU A 40 8.32 -12.79 3.51
N ARG A 41 8.81 -12.01 2.54
CA ARG A 41 10.25 -11.79 2.34
C ARG A 41 10.83 -10.72 3.26
N ASN A 42 9.97 -9.82 3.73
CA ASN A 42 10.31 -8.75 4.67
C ASN A 42 9.65 -9.03 6.03
N LYS A 43 10.21 -8.43 7.08
CA LYS A 43 9.63 -8.42 8.42
C LYS A 43 8.19 -7.90 8.37
N ALA A 44 7.32 -8.49 9.19
CA ALA A 44 5.97 -8.00 9.34
C ALA A 44 5.98 -6.55 9.89
N ALA A 45 4.91 -5.80 9.64
CA ALA A 45 4.87 -4.37 9.97
C ALA A 45 5.12 -4.09 11.46
N ASN A 46 4.63 -4.97 12.34
CA ASN A 46 4.85 -4.93 13.78
C ASN A 46 6.32 -5.15 14.19
N GLU A 47 7.10 -5.88 13.39
CA GLU A 47 8.51 -6.22 13.63
C GLU A 47 9.48 -5.26 12.92
N SER A 48 8.96 -4.44 12.00
CA SER A 48 9.76 -3.51 11.19
C SER A 48 10.11 -2.19 11.89
N GLY A 49 9.93 -2.10 13.22
CA GLY A 49 10.34 -0.93 14.02
C GLY A 49 9.43 0.29 13.88
N ALA A 50 8.32 0.20 13.15
CA ALA A 50 7.34 1.28 13.01
C ALA A 50 6.61 1.63 14.32
N ASN A 51 6.65 0.73 15.31
CA ASN A 51 6.14 0.92 16.67
C ASN A 51 7.26 1.13 17.72
N ALA A 52 8.53 1.27 17.31
CA ALA A 52 9.54 1.76 18.24
C ALA A 52 9.25 3.24 18.55
N GLU A 53 9.33 3.64 19.82
CA GLU A 53 9.18 5.01 20.33
C GLU A 53 10.28 5.97 19.82
N GLY A 54 10.44 6.05 18.50
CA GLY A 54 11.57 6.67 17.81
C GLY A 54 11.63 6.39 16.31
N GLY A 55 10.67 5.63 15.74
CA GLY A 55 10.51 5.52 14.30
C GLY A 55 10.15 6.88 13.70
N SER A 56 11.15 7.61 13.21
CA SER A 56 10.99 8.99 12.72
C SER A 56 9.82 9.05 11.73
N ARG A 57 8.72 9.67 12.19
CA ARG A 57 7.62 10.10 11.34
C ARG A 57 8.27 11.15 10.44
N ARG A 58 8.76 10.74 9.27
CA ARG A 58 9.41 11.61 8.28
C ARG A 58 8.68 12.93 8.26
N GLU A 59 9.34 13.97 8.77
CA GLU A 59 8.83 15.33 8.83
C GLU A 59 8.35 15.69 7.43
N ARG A 60 7.04 15.72 7.23
CA ARG A 60 6.48 16.16 5.96
C ARG A 60 6.78 17.66 5.91
N ARG A 61 7.84 18.05 5.19
CA ARG A 61 8.16 19.44 4.85
C ARG A 61 6.92 20.10 4.24
N ARG A 62 6.03 20.63 5.08
CA ARG A 62 5.10 21.70 4.74
C ARG A 62 5.81 23.00 5.10
N ALA A 63 6.72 23.37 4.22
CA ALA A 63 7.25 24.71 4.14
C ALA A 63 7.36 25.04 2.65
N ARG A 64 6.21 25.36 2.05
CA ARG A 64 6.14 26.29 0.93
C ARG A 64 5.01 27.25 1.27
N ALA A 65 5.34 28.53 1.17
CA ALA A 65 4.58 29.71 1.56
C ALA A 65 3.13 29.70 1.05
#